data_AF-A0A0K1PVQ2-F1
#
_entry.id   AF-A0A0K1PVQ2-F1
#
_cell.length_a   1.000
_cell.length_b   1.000
_cell.length_c   1.000
_cell.angle_alpha   90.00
_cell.angle_beta   90.00
_cell.angle_gamma   90.00
#
_symmetry.space_group_name_H-M   'P 1'
#
loop_
_entity.id
_entity.type
_entity.pdbx_description
1 polymer ?
#
loop_
_entity_poly.entity_id
_entity_poly.type
_entity_poly.pdbx_seq_one_letter_code
_entity_poly.pdbx_strand_id
1 'polypeptide(L)'
;MGFGFSFFENRSGHSETTGNFVGNGLAPQIDIGARISRRYIPFLFWEHGFLSKGHRFDGDSASASTDYYGIGFRSLSGDVDSVAFLTEISIGKRVISVTNNGETYKMSGLEFFKLGLGAEIRVQTLFTIEPVFSIATGTLNDTEGSVRFSAEGSKDGITQPAFRNGETIENPRAYVVLSLGVGIHFDLFGK
;
A
#
# COMPACT_ATOMS: atom_id res chain seq x y z
N MET A 1 2.31 -8.49 2.55
CA MET A 1 1.60 -7.27 2.95
C MET A 1 0.21 -7.64 3.46
N GLY A 2 -0.22 -7.04 4.56
CA GLY A 2 -1.56 -7.19 5.12
C GLY A 2 -2.07 -5.88 5.71
N PHE A 3 -3.39 -5.67 5.61
CA PHE A 3 -4.08 -4.49 6.10
C PHE A 3 -4.87 -4.80 7.36
N GLY A 4 -4.83 -3.91 8.35
CA GLY A 4 -5.59 -3.99 9.59
C GLY A 4 -6.53 -2.80 9.80
N PHE A 5 -7.45 -2.98 10.76
CA PHE A 5 -8.50 -2.04 11.15
C PHE A 5 -9.62 -1.87 10.12
N SER A 6 -9.93 -0.64 9.73
CA SER A 6 -11.08 -0.30 8.88
C SER A 6 -10.73 0.84 7.96
N PHE A 7 -11.33 0.86 6.77
CA PHE A 7 -11.15 1.96 5.84
C PHE A 7 -12.09 3.13 6.17
N PHE A 8 -13.32 2.84 6.57
CA PHE A 8 -14.30 3.86 6.90
C PHE A 8 -15.43 3.29 7.76
N GLU A 9 -16.26 4.17 8.30
CA GLU A 9 -17.56 3.82 8.87
C GLU A 9 -18.66 4.12 7.83
N ASN A 10 -19.56 3.17 7.62
CA ASN A 10 -20.66 3.33 6.66
C ASN A 10 -21.77 4.23 7.24
N ARG A 11 -22.76 4.59 6.39
CA ARG A 11 -23.87 5.49 6.77
C ARG A 11 -24.78 4.93 7.88
N SER A 12 -24.66 3.64 8.19
CA SER A 12 -25.39 2.96 9.26
C SER A 12 -24.55 2.82 10.54
N GLY A 13 -23.39 3.47 10.63
CA GLY A 13 -22.51 3.44 11.80
C GLY A 13 -21.67 2.17 11.95
N HIS A 14 -21.61 1.31 10.93
CA HIS A 14 -20.81 0.08 10.98
C HIS A 14 -19.45 0.29 10.31
N SER A 15 -18.38 -0.15 10.98
CA SER A 15 -17.03 -0.11 10.44
C SER A 15 -16.85 -1.10 9.30
N GLU A 16 -16.48 -0.59 8.13
CA GLU A 16 -16.06 -1.38 6.98
C GLU A 16 -14.57 -1.73 7.15
N THR A 17 -14.32 -2.95 7.62
CA THR A 17 -12.97 -3.43 7.92
C THR A 17 -12.11 -3.52 6.67
N THR A 18 -10.80 -3.45 6.81
CA THR A 18 -9.90 -3.64 5.65
C THR A 18 -10.08 -5.02 5.02
N GLY A 19 -10.24 -6.05 5.87
CA GLY A 19 -10.49 -7.43 5.47
C GLY A 19 -11.78 -7.66 4.68
N ASN A 20 -12.75 -6.75 4.78
CA ASN A 20 -13.95 -6.79 3.94
C ASN A 20 -13.62 -6.54 2.46
N PHE A 21 -12.61 -5.73 2.17
CA PHE A 21 -12.29 -5.32 0.80
C PHE A 21 -11.08 -6.04 0.23
N VAL A 22 -10.04 -6.22 1.04
CA VAL A 22 -8.76 -6.77 0.61
C VAL A 22 -8.24 -7.79 1.62
N GLY A 23 -7.62 -8.84 1.10
CA GLY A 23 -6.86 -9.81 1.87
C GLY A 23 -5.36 -9.55 1.80
N ASN A 24 -4.58 -10.53 2.28
CA ASN A 24 -3.13 -10.47 2.23
C ASN A 24 -2.60 -10.67 0.81
N GLY A 25 -1.39 -10.19 0.58
CA GLY A 25 -0.76 -10.25 -0.73
C GLY A 25 0.72 -9.91 -0.76
N LEU A 26 1.28 -9.89 -1.97
CA LEU A 26 2.67 -9.52 -2.24
C LEU A 26 2.70 -8.12 -2.83
N ALA A 27 3.73 -7.34 -2.49
CA ALA A 27 3.87 -5.97 -2.97
C ALA A 27 5.34 -5.67 -3.32
N PRO A 28 5.76 -5.92 -4.57
CA PRO A 28 7.03 -5.41 -5.07
C PRO A 28 7.05 -3.88 -5.06
N GLN A 29 8.24 -3.32 -4.86
CA GLN A 29 8.50 -1.89 -4.87
C GLN A 29 9.70 -1.58 -5.77
N ILE A 30 9.60 -0.45 -6.49
CA ILE A 30 10.67 0.10 -7.32
C ILE A 30 10.96 1.51 -6.84
N ASP A 31 12.23 1.78 -6.57
CA ASP A 31 12.72 3.04 -6.06
C ASP A 31 13.74 3.67 -7.01
N ILE A 32 13.66 4.99 -7.14
CA ILE A 32 14.61 5.80 -7.88
C ILE A 32 15.02 6.96 -7.00
N GLY A 33 16.30 7.10 -6.71
CA GLY A 33 16.76 8.15 -5.82
C GLY A 33 18.18 8.63 -6.11
N ALA A 34 18.66 9.46 -5.20
CA ALA A 34 19.96 10.11 -5.31
C ALA A 34 20.75 9.89 -4.04
N ARG A 35 21.99 9.40 -4.16
CA ARG A 35 22.83 9.11 -2.99
C ARG A 35 23.64 10.33 -2.59
N ILE A 36 23.39 10.81 -1.37
CA ILE A 36 24.05 11.95 -0.76
C ILE A 36 24.91 11.46 0.41
N SER A 37 26.19 11.86 0.41
CA SER A 37 27.17 11.46 1.44
C SER A 37 27.23 9.94 1.67
N ARG A 38 26.99 9.17 0.60
CA ARG A 38 26.94 7.69 0.56
C ARG A 38 25.85 7.00 1.38
N ARG A 39 25.16 7.72 2.28
CA ARG A 39 24.26 7.12 3.30
C ARG A 39 22.86 7.68 3.30
N TYR A 40 22.63 8.85 2.71
CA TYR A 40 21.35 9.53 2.73
C TYR A 40 20.76 9.56 1.33
N ILE A 41 19.59 8.97 1.16
CA ILE A 41 19.00 8.74 -0.15
C ILE A 41 17.57 9.26 -0.13
N PRO A 42 17.31 10.49 -0.60
CA PRO A 42 15.97 10.85 -1.06
C PRO A 42 15.60 10.01 -2.29
N PHE A 43 14.36 9.51 -2.33
CA PHE A 43 13.87 8.68 -3.42
C PHE A 43 12.40 8.93 -3.75
N LEU A 44 12.03 8.63 -4.99
CA LEU A 44 10.67 8.39 -5.45
C LEU A 44 10.45 6.88 -5.47
N PHE A 45 9.24 6.43 -5.13
CA PHE A 45 8.90 5.02 -5.18
C PHE A 45 7.55 4.77 -5.84
N TRP A 46 7.40 3.55 -6.34
CA TRP A 46 6.13 2.94 -6.68
C TRP A 46 6.09 1.49 -6.16
N GLU A 47 5.08 1.19 -5.37
CA GLU A 47 4.77 -0.12 -4.80
C GLU A 47 3.45 -0.59 -5.39
N HIS A 48 3.44 -1.79 -5.96
CA HIS A 48 2.22 -2.41 -6.49
C HIS A 48 1.92 -3.69 -5.73
N GLY A 49 0.82 -3.71 -4.98
CA GLY A 49 0.35 -4.85 -4.22
C GLY A 49 -0.66 -5.70 -5.00
N PHE A 50 -0.31 -6.97 -5.21
CA PHE A 50 -1.23 -8.02 -5.64
C PHE A 50 -1.91 -8.62 -4.41
N LEU A 51 -3.18 -8.29 -4.18
CA LEU A 51 -3.90 -8.67 -2.98
C LEU A 51 -4.93 -9.76 -3.26
N SER A 52 -5.21 -10.59 -2.26
CA SER A 52 -6.39 -11.45 -2.30
C SER A 52 -7.66 -10.62 -2.16
N LYS A 53 -8.80 -11.12 -2.65
CA LYS A 53 -10.11 -10.49 -2.40
C LYS A 53 -10.48 -10.52 -0.92
N GLY A 54 -11.25 -9.53 -0.46
CA GLY A 54 -11.81 -9.50 0.89
C GLY A 54 -13.18 -10.19 1.01
N HIS A 55 -13.71 -10.23 2.23
CA HIS A 55 -14.93 -10.98 2.58
C HIS A 55 -16.21 -10.51 1.89
N ARG A 56 -16.29 -9.24 1.47
CA ARG A 56 -17.42 -8.73 0.68
C ARG A 56 -17.56 -9.39 -0.69
N PHE A 57 -16.54 -10.16 -1.10
CA PHE A 57 -16.45 -10.80 -2.41
C PHE A 57 -16.25 -12.32 -2.31
N ASP A 58 -16.49 -12.92 -1.14
CA ASP A 58 -16.47 -14.38 -0.97
C ASP A 58 -17.49 -15.03 -1.91
N GLY A 59 -17.16 -16.18 -2.49
CA GLY A 59 -18.00 -16.85 -3.52
C GLY A 59 -17.82 -16.34 -4.96
N ASP A 60 -17.49 -15.06 -5.17
CA ASP A 60 -17.32 -14.49 -6.52
C ASP A 60 -15.88 -14.56 -7.06
N SER A 61 -15.69 -14.43 -8.38
CA SER A 61 -14.36 -14.30 -8.99
C SER A 61 -13.87 -12.84 -8.99
N ALA A 62 -13.61 -12.28 -7.80
CA ALA A 62 -13.11 -10.91 -7.62
C ALA A 62 -11.57 -10.83 -7.53
N SER A 63 -11.02 -9.66 -7.84
CA SER A 63 -9.60 -9.33 -7.68
C SER A 63 -9.41 -8.04 -6.87
N ALA A 64 -8.27 -7.93 -6.20
CA ALA A 64 -7.91 -6.75 -5.43
C ALA A 64 -6.43 -6.38 -5.67
N SER A 65 -6.15 -5.09 -5.68
CA SER A 65 -4.79 -4.56 -5.76
C SER A 65 -4.64 -3.26 -4.98
N THR A 66 -3.39 -2.87 -4.75
CA THR A 66 -3.07 -1.54 -4.23
C THR A 66 -1.90 -0.95 -4.99
N ASP A 67 -1.95 0.36 -5.23
CA ASP A 67 -0.82 1.13 -5.71
C ASP A 67 -0.46 2.16 -4.64
N TYR A 68 0.82 2.26 -4.33
CA TYR A 68 1.35 3.25 -3.42
C TYR A 68 2.55 3.92 -4.05
N TYR A 69 2.47 5.23 -4.22
CA TYR A 69 3.54 6.02 -4.82
C TYR A 69 3.71 7.32 -4.04
N GLY A 70 4.95 7.78 -3.99
CA GLY A 70 5.29 8.94 -3.20
C GLY A 70 6.78 9.20 -3.13
N ILE A 71 7.16 9.82 -2.03
CA ILE A 71 8.54 10.21 -1.75
C ILE A 71 9.00 9.61 -0.44
N GLY A 72 10.28 9.29 -0.37
CA GLY A 72 10.88 8.74 0.83
C GLY A 72 12.28 9.27 1.06
N PHE A 73 12.75 9.01 2.27
CA PHE A 73 14.11 9.23 2.68
C PHE A 73 14.65 7.98 3.34
N ARG A 74 15.82 7.55 2.88
CA ARG A 74 16.51 6.37 3.37
C ARG A 74 17.85 6.75 3.99
N SER A 75 18.15 6.14 5.11
CA SER A 75 19.43 6.23 5.81
C SER A 75 20.07 4.85 5.89
N LEU A 76 21.35 4.79 5.55
CA LEU A 76 22.15 3.58 5.59
C LEU A 76 23.17 3.63 6.73
N SER A 77 23.32 2.50 7.42
CA SER A 77 24.34 2.29 8.44
C SER A 77 25.17 1.04 8.16
N GLY A 78 26.47 1.08 8.43
CA GLY A 78 27.40 -0.01 8.13
C GLY A 78 28.12 0.17 6.78
N ASP A 79 28.40 -0.94 6.11
CA ASP A 79 29.14 -0.98 4.85
C ASP A 79 28.21 -0.76 3.65
N VAL A 80 28.16 0.48 3.20
CA VAL A 80 27.31 0.91 2.06
C VAL A 80 27.77 0.36 0.72
N ASP A 81 29.00 -0.14 0.62
CA ASP A 81 29.56 -0.66 -0.63
C ASP A 81 29.28 -2.16 -0.81
N SER A 82 28.76 -2.85 0.22
CA SER A 82 28.34 -4.25 0.17
C SER A 82 26.94 -4.45 0.75
N VAL A 83 26.82 -4.57 2.06
CA VAL A 83 25.57 -4.77 2.79
C VAL A 83 25.48 -3.76 3.92
N ALA A 84 24.45 -2.91 3.86
CA ALA A 84 24.16 -1.92 4.87
C ALA A 84 22.80 -2.18 5.52
N PHE A 85 22.67 -1.78 6.79
CA PHE A 85 21.37 -1.67 7.43
C PHE A 85 20.64 -0.46 6.87
N LEU A 86 19.37 -0.66 6.53
CA LEU A 86 18.50 0.32 5.89
C LEU A 86 17.40 0.74 6.86
N THR A 87 17.24 2.06 7.03
CA THR A 87 16.06 2.66 7.65
C THR A 87 15.42 3.61 6.64
N GLU A 88 14.13 3.48 6.40
CA GLU A 88 13.40 4.39 5.51
C GLU A 88 12.17 4.98 6.19
N ILE A 89 11.89 6.23 5.85
CA ILE A 89 10.62 6.89 6.12
C ILE A 89 10.03 7.36 4.80
N SER A 90 8.73 7.21 4.61
CA SER A 90 8.06 7.67 3.40
C SER A 90 6.64 8.12 3.63
N ILE A 91 6.17 8.93 2.68
CA ILE A 91 4.83 9.48 2.59
C ILE A 91 4.37 9.41 1.14
N GLY A 92 3.09 9.13 0.92
CA GLY A 92 2.58 9.05 -0.44
C GLY A 92 1.08 8.88 -0.52
N LYS A 93 0.61 8.73 -1.75
CA LYS A 93 -0.78 8.43 -2.05
C LYS A 93 -0.95 6.93 -2.22
N ARG A 94 -1.88 6.34 -1.48
CA ARG A 94 -2.30 4.95 -1.68
C ARG A 94 -3.64 4.92 -2.42
N VAL A 95 -3.74 4.01 -3.37
CA VAL A 95 -4.97 3.64 -4.07
C VAL A 95 -5.19 2.16 -3.81
N ILE A 96 -6.41 1.79 -3.45
CA ILE A 96 -6.86 0.41 -3.32
C ILE A 96 -7.93 0.22 -4.39
N SER A 97 -7.77 -0.82 -5.21
CA SER A 97 -8.72 -1.17 -6.27
C SER A 97 -9.27 -2.55 -6.01
N VAL A 98 -10.60 -2.69 -6.14
CA VAL A 98 -11.27 -3.99 -6.09
C VAL A 98 -12.19 -4.10 -7.29
N THR A 99 -12.09 -5.22 -8.00
CA THR A 99 -12.87 -5.50 -9.20
C THR A 99 -13.68 -6.76 -8.99
N ASN A 100 -14.99 -6.69 -9.26
CA ASN A 100 -15.88 -7.83 -9.24
C ASN A 100 -16.89 -7.73 -10.40
N ASN A 101 -17.10 -8.82 -11.14
CA ASN A 101 -18.08 -8.90 -12.23
C ASN A 101 -18.01 -7.73 -13.26
N GLY A 102 -16.80 -7.25 -13.56
CA GLY A 102 -16.57 -6.14 -14.51
C GLY A 102 -16.75 -4.74 -13.92
N GLU A 103 -17.22 -4.62 -12.69
CA GLU A 103 -17.30 -3.36 -11.95
C GLU A 103 -16.03 -3.16 -11.13
N THR A 104 -15.51 -1.93 -11.07
CA THR A 104 -14.31 -1.59 -10.30
C THR A 104 -14.60 -0.45 -9.34
N TYR A 105 -14.25 -0.66 -8.09
CA TYR A 105 -14.30 0.32 -7.02
C TYR A 105 -12.88 0.65 -6.57
N LYS A 106 -12.59 1.93 -6.42
CA LYS A 106 -11.31 2.40 -5.88
C LYS A 106 -11.53 3.28 -4.67
N MET A 107 -10.61 3.16 -3.73
CA MET A 107 -10.48 4.05 -2.59
C MET A 107 -9.08 4.65 -2.61
N SER A 108 -8.93 5.96 -2.41
CA SER A 108 -7.60 6.57 -2.35
C SER A 108 -7.47 7.60 -1.25
N GLY A 109 -6.24 7.84 -0.84
CA GLY A 109 -5.93 8.86 0.16
C GLY A 109 -4.45 8.90 0.50
N LEU A 110 -4.13 9.73 1.49
CA LEU A 110 -2.76 9.92 1.95
C LEU A 110 -2.39 8.84 2.97
N GLU A 111 -1.31 8.12 2.68
CA GLU A 111 -0.55 7.36 3.67
C GLU A 111 0.54 8.30 4.19
N PHE A 112 0.24 8.93 5.33
CA PHE A 112 1.06 10.03 5.85
C PHE A 112 2.34 9.55 6.52
N PHE A 113 2.47 8.25 6.77
CA PHE A 113 3.62 7.65 7.42
C PHE A 113 3.80 6.18 7.03
N LYS A 114 5.00 5.85 6.51
CA LYS A 114 5.55 4.50 6.42
C LYS A 114 6.96 4.51 7.01
N LEU A 115 7.25 3.54 7.86
CA LEU A 115 8.58 3.27 8.43
C LEU A 115 9.02 1.88 7.97
N GLY A 116 10.16 1.80 7.30
CA GLY A 116 10.78 0.56 6.86
C GLY A 116 12.13 0.32 7.53
N LEU A 117 12.39 -0.93 7.89
CA LEU A 117 13.67 -1.42 8.38
C LEU A 117 14.10 -2.62 7.55
N GLY A 118 15.36 -2.67 7.14
CA GLY A 118 15.81 -3.71 6.24
C GLY A 118 17.31 -3.72 6.01
N ALA A 119 17.69 -4.27 4.88
CA ALA A 119 19.06 -4.22 4.39
C ALA A 119 19.08 -3.64 2.97
N GLU A 120 20.14 -2.90 2.65
CA GLU A 120 20.52 -2.59 1.28
C GLU A 120 21.62 -3.58 0.87
N ILE A 121 21.40 -4.35 -0.18
CA ILE A 121 22.40 -5.25 -0.77
C ILE A 121 22.83 -4.64 -2.10
N ARG A 122 24.08 -4.17 -2.16
CA ARG A 122 24.65 -3.59 -3.37
C ARG A 122 25.05 -4.68 -4.34
N VAL A 123 24.39 -4.72 -5.49
CA VAL A 123 24.69 -5.66 -6.57
C VAL A 123 25.58 -4.99 -7.62
N GLN A 124 25.35 -3.71 -7.89
CA GLN A 124 26.20 -2.86 -8.73
C GLN A 124 26.28 -1.45 -8.15
N THR A 125 27.17 -0.62 -8.66
CA THR A 125 27.38 0.75 -8.19
C THR A 125 26.08 1.56 -8.08
N LEU A 126 25.14 1.36 -9.00
CA LEU A 126 23.87 2.11 -9.07
C LEU A 126 22.63 1.24 -8.85
N PHE A 127 22.80 -0.02 -8.45
CA PHE A 127 21.69 -0.96 -8.33
C PHE A 127 21.80 -1.79 -7.05
N THR A 128 20.71 -1.79 -6.29
CA THR A 128 20.61 -2.48 -5.01
C THR A 128 19.31 -3.27 -4.92
N ILE A 129 19.33 -4.32 -4.11
CA ILE A 129 18.18 -5.13 -3.73
C ILE A 129 17.93 -4.91 -2.25
N GLU A 130 16.67 -4.72 -1.88
CA GLU A 130 16.31 -4.18 -0.57
C GLU A 130 15.21 -5.02 0.08
N PRO A 131 15.55 -6.06 0.86
CA PRO A 131 14.59 -6.69 1.74
C PRO A 131 14.21 -5.73 2.86
N VAL A 132 12.93 -5.35 2.94
CA VAL A 132 12.41 -4.38 3.90
C VAL A 132 11.16 -4.93 4.58
N PHE A 133 11.14 -4.85 5.91
CA PHE A 133 9.94 -4.94 6.72
C PHE A 133 9.43 -3.51 6.99
N SER A 134 8.14 -3.26 6.83
CA SER A 134 7.58 -1.94 7.09
C SER A 134 6.24 -1.96 7.80
N ILE A 135 5.98 -0.87 8.51
CA ILE A 135 4.68 -0.49 9.05
C ILE A 135 4.26 0.84 8.44
N ALA A 136 3.01 0.94 8.01
CA ALA A 136 2.47 2.18 7.48
C ALA A 136 1.06 2.45 8.00
N THR A 137 0.65 3.72 7.95
CA THR A 137 -0.70 4.13 8.31
C THR A 137 -1.17 5.30 7.45
N GLY A 138 -2.46 5.28 7.16
CA GLY A 138 -3.11 6.27 6.30
C GLY A 138 -4.61 6.25 6.45
N THR A 139 -5.25 7.16 5.73
CA THR A 139 -6.71 7.26 5.62
C THR A 139 -7.08 7.33 4.15
N LEU A 140 -8.13 6.61 3.76
CA LEU A 140 -8.72 6.71 2.42
C LEU A 140 -9.92 7.63 2.50
N ASN A 141 -9.94 8.66 1.66
CA ASN A 141 -10.93 9.74 1.75
C ASN A 141 -11.69 9.92 0.44
N ASP A 142 -11.15 9.45 -0.68
CA ASP A 142 -11.77 9.60 -2.00
C ASP A 142 -12.17 8.24 -2.56
N THR A 143 -13.26 8.21 -3.33
CA THR A 143 -13.72 7.01 -4.03
C THR A 143 -13.82 7.23 -5.53
N GLU A 144 -13.68 6.16 -6.30
CA GLU A 144 -13.96 6.15 -7.74
C GLU A 144 -14.71 4.86 -8.10
N GLY A 145 -15.66 4.97 -9.02
CA GLY A 145 -16.44 3.83 -9.49
C GLY A 145 -17.27 3.18 -8.39
N SER A 146 -17.64 1.94 -8.62
CA SER A 146 -18.62 1.18 -7.83
C SER A 146 -18.32 -0.30 -7.99
N VAL A 147 -18.76 -1.10 -7.02
CA VAL A 147 -18.71 -2.55 -7.11
C VAL A 147 -19.86 -3.15 -6.31
N ARG A 148 -20.45 -4.22 -6.82
CA ARG A 148 -21.38 -5.06 -6.05
C ARG A 148 -20.63 -6.10 -5.23
N PHE A 149 -21.07 -6.23 -3.99
CA PHE A 149 -20.67 -7.31 -3.10
C PHE A 149 -21.34 -8.62 -3.55
N SER A 150 -20.71 -9.73 -3.22
CA SER A 150 -21.22 -11.06 -3.55
C SER A 150 -22.45 -11.40 -2.70
N ALA A 151 -23.17 -12.45 -3.10
CA ALA A 151 -24.30 -12.95 -2.31
C ALA A 151 -23.85 -13.40 -0.90
N GLU A 152 -22.71 -14.09 -0.77
CA GLU A 152 -22.17 -14.46 0.55
C GLU A 152 -21.67 -13.26 1.35
N GLY A 153 -21.05 -12.27 0.69
CA GLY A 153 -20.50 -11.07 1.32
C GLY A 153 -21.54 -10.03 1.72
N SER A 154 -22.80 -10.25 1.36
CA SER A 154 -23.95 -9.35 1.61
C SER A 154 -24.98 -9.92 2.59
N LYS A 155 -24.61 -10.90 3.42
CA LYS A 155 -25.53 -11.53 4.40
C LYS A 155 -26.07 -10.57 5.46
N ASP A 156 -25.40 -9.44 5.66
CA ASP A 156 -25.83 -8.33 6.52
C ASP A 156 -26.80 -7.36 5.83
N GLY A 157 -27.17 -7.63 4.57
CA GLY A 157 -28.07 -6.79 3.76
C GLY A 157 -27.36 -5.63 3.05
N ILE A 158 -26.05 -5.45 3.25
CA ILE A 158 -25.27 -4.45 2.53
C ILE A 158 -24.73 -5.07 1.24
N THR A 159 -25.11 -4.51 0.10
CA THR A 159 -24.83 -5.11 -1.22
C THR A 159 -23.78 -4.35 -2.05
N GLN A 160 -23.32 -3.20 -1.55
CA GLN A 160 -22.35 -2.34 -2.23
C GLN A 160 -21.74 -1.33 -1.25
N PRO A 161 -20.59 -0.70 -1.58
CA PRO A 161 -19.97 0.32 -0.76
C PRO A 161 -20.89 1.53 -0.50
N ALA A 162 -20.78 2.09 0.70
CA ALA A 162 -21.57 3.24 1.13
C ALA A 162 -21.21 4.54 0.40
N PHE A 163 -19.92 4.71 0.08
CA PHE A 163 -19.37 5.83 -0.68
C PHE A 163 -18.86 5.29 -2.03
N ARG A 164 -19.20 5.97 -3.13
CA ARG A 164 -18.89 5.51 -4.50
C ARG A 164 -18.95 6.64 -5.51
N ASN A 165 -18.49 6.39 -6.73
CA ASN A 165 -18.66 7.27 -7.89
C ASN A 165 -18.15 8.70 -7.67
N GLY A 166 -16.99 8.87 -7.02
CA GLY A 166 -16.42 10.18 -6.76
C GLY A 166 -16.84 10.81 -5.43
N GLU A 167 -17.66 10.12 -4.62
CA GLU A 167 -18.00 10.60 -3.28
C GLU A 167 -16.77 10.62 -2.36
N THR A 168 -16.68 11.67 -1.55
CA THR A 168 -15.76 11.73 -0.41
C THR A 168 -16.30 10.85 0.72
N ILE A 169 -15.40 10.12 1.37
CA ILE A 169 -15.70 9.34 2.56
C ILE A 169 -15.84 10.31 3.74
N GLU A 170 -17.05 10.42 4.29
CA GLU A 170 -17.36 11.37 5.36
C GLU A 170 -16.77 10.95 6.73
N ASN A 171 -16.64 9.65 6.97
CA ASN A 171 -16.10 9.08 8.22
C ASN A 171 -14.90 8.16 7.94
N PRO A 172 -13.77 8.69 7.45
CA PRO A 172 -12.60 7.88 7.14
C PRO A 172 -11.99 7.34 8.44
N ARG A 173 -11.45 6.12 8.37
CA ARG A 173 -10.76 5.48 9.49
C ARG A 173 -9.30 5.25 9.11
N ALA A 174 -8.43 5.33 10.10
CA ALA A 174 -7.03 5.01 9.91
C ALA A 174 -6.86 3.50 9.77
N TYR A 175 -6.22 3.06 8.68
CA TYR A 175 -5.77 1.69 8.53
C TYR A 175 -4.29 1.56 8.92
N VAL A 176 -3.86 0.33 9.15
CA VAL A 176 -2.45 -0.02 9.29
C VAL A 176 -2.08 -1.05 8.24
N VAL A 177 -0.89 -0.90 7.66
CA VAL A 177 -0.29 -1.87 6.75
C VAL A 177 0.96 -2.44 7.40
N LEU A 178 1.07 -3.76 7.40
CA LEU A 178 2.31 -4.46 7.69
C LEU A 178 2.81 -5.12 6.42
N SER A 179 4.06 -4.90 6.05
CA SER A 179 4.65 -5.53 4.87
C SER A 179 6.03 -6.10 5.15
N LEU A 180 6.31 -7.19 4.46
CA LEU A 180 7.64 -7.73 4.24
C LEU A 180 7.76 -7.85 2.73
N GLY A 181 8.75 -7.19 2.15
CA GLY A 181 8.92 -7.10 0.70
C GLY A 181 10.38 -7.05 0.31
N VAL A 182 10.60 -7.18 -1.00
CA VAL A 182 11.90 -6.93 -1.63
C VAL A 182 11.68 -5.83 -2.65
N GLY A 183 12.36 -4.71 -2.43
CA GLY A 183 12.44 -3.61 -3.37
C GLY A 183 13.68 -3.70 -4.24
N ILE A 184 13.64 -2.97 -5.35
CA ILE A 184 14.85 -2.64 -6.11
C ILE A 184 15.02 -1.14 -6.12
N HIS A 185 16.26 -0.67 -5.98
CA HIS A 185 16.58 0.74 -5.99
C HIS A 185 17.67 1.08 -6.99
N PHE A 186 17.45 2.16 -7.74
CA PHE A 186 18.40 2.73 -8.68
C PHE A 186 18.88 4.10 -8.20
N ASP A 187 20.20 4.24 -8.07
CA ASP A 187 20.82 5.54 -7.84
C ASP A 187 20.98 6.27 -9.18
N LEU A 188 20.41 7.48 -9.29
CA LEU A 188 20.61 8.38 -10.44
C LEU A 188 22.06 8.88 -10.51
N PHE A 189 22.67 9.05 -9.33
CA PHE A 189 24.07 9.44 -9.16
C PHE A 189 24.54 9.07 -7.75
N GLY A 190 25.82 8.72 -7.62
CA GLY A 190 26.43 8.35 -6.36
C GLY A 190 27.77 7.63 -6.55
N LYS A 191 28.83 8.19 -5.99
CA LYS A 191 30.12 7.56 -5.66
C LYS A 191 30.48 7.94 -4.21
#